data_AF-A0A482XAA1-F1
#
_entry.id   AF-A0A482XAA1-F1
#
_cell.length_a   1.000
_cell.length_b   1.000
_cell.length_c   1.000
_cell.angle_alpha   90.00
_cell.angle_beta   90.00
_cell.angle_gamma   90.00
#
_symmetry.space_group_name_H-M   'P 1'
#
loop_
_entity.id
_entity.type
_entity.pdbx_description
1 polymer ?
#
loop_
_entity_poly.entity_id
_entity_poly.type
_entity_poly.pdbx_seq_one_letter_code
_entity_poly.pdbx_strand_id
1 'polypeptide(L)'
;MAVSLPLFSELKRERERGRNFSENEKMKFLDIVLQYKDVIENKKTDKMSIVIKSNYWTKIADEYNAFQTTGLREVKTLKSLYENLKMKARRDKARENEESQKTEAYSSEMNALSLRVLNELSGQFEPVETLYDSSSEPEKVSEANDPLKIDDPPEERFTTETSIIEEPVVMIREPPRNETPTIGAGKRRKVSEANLALEDYAKGKIEIAQSKYELLLTEHNKRMKILHLEEETAKLKLEREKIDLEISKMKLNREKFNGL
;
A
#
# COMPACT_ATOMS: atom_id res chain seq x y z
N MET A 1 -30.86 8.54 38.58
CA MET A 1 -31.55 8.67 37.27
C MET A 1 -30.61 8.07 36.23
N ALA A 2 -30.96 6.91 35.67
CA ALA A 2 -30.16 6.25 34.64
C ALA A 2 -30.53 6.86 33.28
N VAL A 3 -29.57 7.50 32.61
CA VAL A 3 -29.78 8.07 31.28
C VAL A 3 -29.54 6.96 30.26
N SER A 4 -30.63 6.53 29.61
CA SER A 4 -30.61 5.56 28.52
C SER A 4 -29.88 6.18 27.32
N LEU A 5 -28.76 5.55 26.91
CA LEU A 5 -28.08 5.89 25.67
C LEU A 5 -28.66 5.05 24.53
N PRO A 6 -28.90 5.65 23.34
CA PRO A 6 -29.56 4.99 22.22
C PRO A 6 -28.68 3.90 21.60
N LEU A 7 -29.34 2.82 21.22
CA LEU A 7 -28.81 1.62 20.58
C LEU A 7 -28.07 2.00 19.27
N PHE A 8 -26.74 1.87 19.26
CA PHE A 8 -25.92 1.98 18.05
C PHE A 8 -26.19 0.76 17.16
N SER A 9 -27.24 0.83 16.35
CA SER A 9 -27.46 -0.07 15.22
C SER A 9 -26.56 0.37 14.06
N GLU A 10 -25.26 0.12 14.19
CA GLU A 10 -24.33 0.37 13.10
C GLU A 10 -24.41 -0.80 12.11
N LEU A 11 -25.15 -0.57 11.02
CA LEU A 11 -25.31 -1.49 9.90
C LEU A 11 -23.94 -1.95 9.39
N LYS A 12 -23.57 -3.21 9.69
CA LYS A 12 -22.65 -3.97 8.84
C LYS A 12 -23.27 -4.05 7.45
N ARG A 13 -22.92 -3.10 6.57
CA ARG A 13 -23.18 -3.23 5.13
C ARG A 13 -22.35 -4.41 4.64
N GLU A 14 -23.00 -5.55 4.45
CA GLU A 14 -22.49 -6.59 3.57
C GLU A 14 -22.07 -5.91 2.26
N ARG A 15 -20.83 -6.13 1.82
CA ARG A 15 -20.40 -5.65 0.51
C ARG A 15 -21.19 -6.45 -0.53
N GLU A 16 -22.30 -5.86 -0.98
CA GLU A 16 -22.99 -6.34 -2.17
C GLU A 16 -21.97 -6.43 -3.31
N ARG A 17 -22.00 -7.54 -4.04
CA ARG A 17 -21.14 -7.71 -5.21
C ARG A 17 -21.47 -6.58 -6.19
N GLY A 18 -20.49 -5.71 -6.42
CA GLY A 18 -20.63 -4.63 -7.40
C GLY A 18 -20.96 -5.21 -8.79
N ARG A 19 -21.78 -4.50 -9.55
CA ARG A 19 -22.18 -4.90 -10.91
C ARG A 19 -20.94 -5.07 -11.79
N ASN A 20 -20.94 -6.03 -12.71
CA ASN A 20 -19.80 -6.26 -13.62
C ASN A 20 -19.58 -5.05 -14.54
N PHE A 21 -18.33 -4.86 -15.00
CA PHE A 21 -18.01 -3.85 -16.01
C PHE A 21 -18.35 -4.37 -17.41
N SER A 22 -19.21 -3.65 -18.12
CA SER A 22 -19.48 -3.80 -19.55
C SER A 22 -18.25 -3.47 -20.41
N GLU A 23 -18.28 -3.89 -21.67
CA GLU A 23 -17.17 -3.63 -22.60
C GLU A 23 -17.02 -2.14 -22.91
N ASN A 24 -18.12 -1.40 -23.06
CA ASN A 24 -18.11 0.05 -23.26
C ASN A 24 -17.52 0.79 -22.05
N GLU A 25 -17.88 0.39 -20.82
CA GLU A 25 -17.27 0.96 -19.60
C GLU A 25 -15.77 0.68 -19.55
N LYS A 26 -15.32 -0.51 -19.95
CA LYS A 26 -13.89 -0.85 -20.02
C LYS A 26 -13.15 -0.03 -21.06
N MET A 27 -13.75 0.17 -22.24
CA MET A 27 -13.16 1.00 -23.30
C MET A 27 -13.01 2.45 -22.85
N LYS A 28 -14.05 3.02 -22.24
CA LYS A 28 -14.02 4.40 -21.71
C LYS A 28 -13.07 4.55 -20.54
N PHE A 29 -13.04 3.56 -19.64
CA PHE A 29 -12.06 3.53 -18.57
C PHE A 29 -10.63 3.54 -19.12
N LEU A 30 -10.35 2.75 -20.16
CA LEU A 30 -9.04 2.71 -20.80
C LEU A 30 -8.69 4.05 -21.45
N ASP A 31 -9.64 4.73 -22.11
CA ASP A 31 -9.43 6.10 -22.65
C ASP A 31 -8.94 7.07 -21.57
N ILE A 32 -9.55 7.02 -20.37
CA ILE A 32 -9.21 7.90 -19.25
C ILE A 32 -7.82 7.56 -18.70
N VAL A 33 -7.53 6.27 -18.47
CA VAL A 33 -6.23 5.86 -17.91
C VAL A 33 -5.08 6.20 -18.85
N LEU A 34 -5.27 6.04 -20.17
CA LEU A 34 -4.23 6.29 -21.16
C LEU A 34 -3.83 7.77 -21.26
N GLN A 35 -4.72 8.71 -20.92
CA GLN A 35 -4.37 10.14 -20.81
C GLN A 35 -3.29 10.40 -19.74
N TYR A 36 -3.18 9.52 -18.75
CA TYR A 36 -2.24 9.62 -17.63
C TYR A 36 -1.18 8.51 -17.63
N LYS A 37 -0.99 7.83 -18.78
CA LYS A 37 -0.12 6.67 -18.93
C LYS A 37 1.28 6.87 -18.35
N ASP A 38 1.94 7.99 -18.67
CA ASP A 38 3.33 8.24 -18.27
C ASP A 38 3.51 8.30 -16.75
N VAL A 39 2.46 8.71 -16.02
CA VAL A 39 2.48 8.77 -14.56
C VAL A 39 2.10 7.41 -13.96
N ILE A 40 1.04 6.78 -14.48
CA ILE A 40 0.50 5.53 -13.97
C ILE A 40 1.46 4.36 -14.19
N GLU A 41 2.11 4.30 -15.35
CA GLU A 41 3.06 3.25 -15.74
C GLU A 41 4.51 3.56 -15.37
N ASN A 42 4.76 4.68 -14.69
CA ASN A 42 6.10 5.00 -14.20
C ASN A 42 6.59 3.90 -13.25
N LYS A 43 7.81 3.39 -13.40
CA LYS A 43 8.37 2.33 -12.53
C LYS A 43 8.94 2.86 -11.20
N LYS A 44 9.04 4.17 -11.00
CA LYS A 44 9.55 4.78 -9.76
C LYS A 44 8.67 4.44 -8.54
N THR A 45 9.33 4.15 -7.43
CA THR A 45 8.73 3.71 -6.15
C THR A 45 9.08 4.64 -4.98
N ASP A 46 9.64 5.82 -5.24
CA ASP A 46 9.90 6.82 -4.20
C ASP A 46 8.58 7.41 -3.64
N LYS A 47 8.67 7.96 -2.42
CA LYS A 47 7.51 8.50 -1.68
C LYS A 47 6.70 9.50 -2.52
N MET A 48 7.38 10.38 -3.25
CA MET A 48 6.73 11.40 -4.08
C MET A 48 6.01 10.75 -5.27
N SER A 49 6.66 9.82 -5.99
CA SER A 49 6.02 9.08 -7.08
C SER A 49 4.77 8.31 -6.64
N ILE A 50 4.78 7.72 -5.44
CA ILE A 50 3.61 7.01 -4.88
C ILE A 50 2.44 7.99 -4.65
N VAL A 51 2.71 9.14 -4.02
CA VAL A 51 1.70 10.17 -3.77
C VAL A 51 1.14 10.71 -5.07
N ILE A 52 2.00 11.04 -6.04
CA ILE A 52 1.61 11.51 -7.37
C ILE A 52 0.68 10.47 -8.04
N LYS A 53 1.10 9.20 -8.11
CA LYS A 53 0.25 8.14 -8.67
C LYS A 53 -1.08 8.02 -7.96
N SER A 54 -1.09 8.10 -6.62
CA SER A 54 -2.33 8.06 -5.83
C SER A 54 -3.29 9.17 -6.24
N ASN A 55 -2.79 10.40 -6.39
CA ASN A 55 -3.58 11.55 -6.80
C ASN A 55 -4.15 11.39 -8.22
N TYR A 56 -3.35 10.89 -9.16
CA TYR A 56 -3.84 10.62 -10.52
C TYR A 56 -4.87 9.49 -10.55
N TRP A 57 -4.72 8.46 -9.72
CA TRP A 57 -5.73 7.42 -9.58
C TRP A 57 -7.05 7.95 -9.01
N THR A 58 -7.01 8.91 -8.10
CA THR A 58 -8.23 9.61 -7.63
C THR A 58 -8.87 10.41 -8.77
N LYS A 59 -8.08 11.19 -9.53
CA LYS A 59 -8.58 11.92 -10.71
C LYS A 59 -9.24 11.00 -11.75
N ILE A 60 -8.59 9.88 -12.08
CA ILE A 60 -9.15 8.86 -12.98
C ILE A 60 -10.48 8.34 -12.46
N ALA A 61 -10.59 8.10 -11.14
CA ALA A 61 -11.82 7.63 -10.55
C ALA A 61 -12.93 8.68 -10.63
N ASP A 62 -12.61 9.95 -10.38
CA ASP A 62 -13.56 11.06 -10.48
C ASP A 62 -14.07 11.21 -11.93
N GLU A 63 -13.17 11.21 -12.92
CA GLU A 63 -13.53 11.27 -14.34
C GLU A 63 -14.36 10.08 -14.80
N TYR A 64 -13.97 8.86 -14.39
CA TYR A 64 -14.72 7.66 -14.72
C TYR A 64 -16.12 7.70 -14.10
N ASN A 65 -16.21 8.10 -12.83
CA ASN A 65 -17.47 8.18 -12.10
C ASN A 65 -18.38 9.30 -12.62
N ALA A 66 -17.84 10.36 -13.21
CA ALA A 66 -18.61 11.41 -13.88
C ALA A 66 -19.30 10.90 -15.16
N PHE A 67 -18.71 9.94 -15.85
CA PHE A 67 -19.28 9.32 -17.05
C PHE A 67 -20.21 8.12 -16.74
N GLN A 68 -19.94 7.42 -15.65
CA GLN A 68 -20.54 6.14 -15.33
C GLN A 68 -22.04 6.20 -15.00
N THR A 69 -22.83 5.31 -15.61
CA THR A 69 -24.27 5.14 -15.37
C THR A 69 -24.61 3.98 -14.43
N THR A 70 -23.69 3.02 -14.24
CA THR A 70 -23.94 1.77 -13.48
C THR A 70 -23.59 1.86 -11.99
N GLY A 71 -23.25 3.07 -11.52
CA GLY A 71 -22.92 3.36 -10.12
C GLY A 71 -21.44 3.63 -9.87
N LEU A 72 -21.17 4.38 -8.79
CA LEU A 72 -19.83 4.86 -8.43
C LEU A 72 -18.87 3.71 -8.13
N ARG A 73 -17.63 3.86 -8.59
CA ARG A 73 -16.53 2.91 -8.37
C ARG A 73 -15.46 3.54 -7.50
N GLU A 74 -14.98 2.76 -6.53
CA GLU A 74 -13.82 3.12 -5.73
C GLU A 74 -12.53 2.98 -6.54
N VAL A 75 -11.53 3.83 -6.26
CA VAL A 75 -10.19 3.77 -6.87
C VAL A 75 -9.61 2.35 -6.86
N LYS A 76 -9.78 1.63 -5.75
CA LYS A 76 -9.29 0.25 -5.61
C LYS A 76 -9.87 -0.70 -6.67
N THR A 77 -11.15 -0.55 -6.99
CA THR A 77 -11.82 -1.39 -8.00
C THR A 77 -11.34 -1.08 -9.41
N LEU A 78 -11.10 0.19 -9.71
CA LEU A 78 -10.58 0.64 -11.01
C LEU A 78 -9.13 0.23 -11.23
N LYS A 79 -8.28 0.32 -10.19
CA LYS A 79 -6.92 -0.24 -10.22
C LYS A 79 -6.94 -1.73 -10.56
N SER A 80 -7.81 -2.50 -9.90
CA SER A 80 -7.96 -3.93 -10.17
C SER A 80 -8.44 -4.19 -11.60
N LEU A 81 -9.40 -3.40 -12.10
CA LEU A 81 -9.85 -3.49 -13.49
C LEU A 81 -8.70 -3.29 -14.47
N TYR A 82 -7.88 -2.27 -14.26
CA TYR A 82 -6.74 -1.96 -15.11
C TYR A 82 -5.70 -3.09 -15.13
N GLU A 83 -5.33 -3.62 -13.96
CA GLU A 83 -4.42 -4.76 -13.89
C GLU A 83 -5.00 -6.00 -14.58
N ASN A 84 -6.30 -6.25 -14.44
CA ASN A 84 -6.99 -7.34 -15.13
C ASN A 84 -6.97 -7.16 -16.66
N LEU A 85 -7.14 -5.95 -17.16
CA LEU A 85 -7.03 -5.65 -18.59
C LEU A 85 -5.61 -5.92 -19.11
N LYS A 86 -4.58 -5.48 -18.38
CA LYS A 86 -3.18 -5.77 -18.73
C LYS A 86 -2.87 -7.26 -18.71
N MET A 87 -3.33 -7.98 -17.69
CA MET A 87 -3.15 -9.43 -17.59
C MET A 87 -3.85 -10.18 -18.72
N LYS A 88 -5.09 -9.77 -19.07
CA LYS A 88 -5.82 -10.37 -20.18
C LYS A 88 -5.10 -10.14 -21.51
N ALA A 89 -4.65 -8.91 -21.76
CA ALA A 89 -3.89 -8.56 -22.95
C ALA A 89 -2.60 -9.38 -23.09
N ARG A 90 -1.85 -9.56 -22.00
CA ARG A 90 -0.68 -10.45 -21.97
C ARG A 90 -1.01 -11.90 -22.31
N ARG A 91 -2.09 -12.42 -21.73
CA ARG A 91 -2.54 -13.80 -21.97
C ARG A 91 -2.97 -14.01 -23.42
N ASP A 92 -3.71 -13.06 -23.99
CA ASP A 92 -4.14 -13.13 -25.38
C ASP A 92 -2.94 -13.08 -26.34
N LYS A 93 -1.94 -12.22 -26.07
CA LYS A 93 -0.68 -12.18 -26.83
C LYS A 93 0.10 -13.50 -26.74
N ALA A 94 0.21 -14.08 -25.55
CA ALA A 94 0.91 -15.35 -25.36
C ALA A 94 0.23 -16.50 -26.14
N ARG A 95 -1.12 -16.55 -26.09
CA ARG A 95 -1.91 -17.52 -26.86
C ARG A 95 -1.70 -17.35 -28.36
N GLU A 96 -1.74 -16.13 -28.87
CA GLU A 96 -1.48 -15.83 -30.28
C GLU A 96 -0.08 -16.29 -30.74
N ASN A 97 0.94 -16.08 -29.91
CA ASN A 97 2.30 -16.56 -30.18
C ASN A 97 2.39 -18.09 -30.23
N GLU A 98 1.76 -18.80 -29.28
CA GLU A 98 1.72 -20.27 -29.25
C GLU A 98 0.97 -20.86 -30.45
N GLU A 99 -0.17 -20.27 -30.82
CA GLU A 99 -0.98 -20.71 -31.96
C GLU A 99 -0.24 -20.48 -33.30
N SER A 100 0.45 -19.35 -33.43
CA SER A 100 1.26 -19.01 -34.61
C SER A 100 2.46 -19.95 -34.79
N GLN A 101 3.03 -20.48 -33.70
CA GLN A 101 4.10 -21.47 -33.76
C GLN A 101 3.61 -22.88 -34.08
N LYS A 102 2.35 -23.21 -33.73
CA LYS A 102 1.81 -24.57 -33.84
C LYS A 102 0.98 -24.81 -35.09
N THR A 103 0.44 -23.77 -35.70
CA THR A 103 -0.54 -23.89 -36.80
C THR A 103 -0.42 -22.72 -37.76
N GLU A 104 0.06 -22.97 -38.98
CA GLU A 104 0.17 -21.98 -40.07
C GLU A 104 -1.20 -21.43 -40.56
N ALA A 105 -2.34 -21.70 -39.89
CA ALA A 105 -3.66 -21.47 -40.48
C ALA A 105 -4.81 -21.03 -39.57
N TYR A 106 -4.61 -20.76 -38.26
CA TYR A 106 -5.70 -20.25 -37.42
C TYR A 106 -5.21 -19.11 -36.52
N SER A 107 -5.56 -17.86 -36.86
CA SER A 107 -5.36 -16.73 -35.95
C SER A 107 -6.54 -16.65 -34.98
N SER A 108 -6.33 -16.85 -33.68
CA SER A 108 -7.33 -16.41 -32.69
C SER A 108 -7.45 -14.89 -32.76
N GLU A 109 -8.63 -14.39 -33.16
CA GLU A 109 -8.92 -12.96 -33.14
C GLU A 109 -8.79 -12.43 -31.69
N MET A 110 -7.76 -11.62 -31.47
CA MET A 110 -7.55 -10.97 -30.16
C MET A 110 -8.64 -9.92 -29.92
N ASN A 111 -9.21 -9.89 -28.70
CA ASN A 111 -10.26 -8.93 -28.37
C ASN A 111 -9.74 -7.48 -28.51
N ALA A 112 -10.59 -6.57 -29.02
CA ALA A 112 -10.25 -5.17 -29.28
C ALA A 112 -9.64 -4.43 -28.07
N LEU A 113 -10.09 -4.72 -26.85
CA LEU A 113 -9.49 -4.17 -25.63
C LEU A 113 -8.05 -4.66 -25.44
N SER A 114 -7.80 -5.94 -25.69
CA SER A 114 -6.47 -6.55 -25.55
C SER A 114 -5.50 -5.97 -26.58
N LEU A 115 -5.91 -5.87 -27.85
CA LEU A 115 -5.13 -5.22 -28.92
C LEU A 115 -4.74 -3.79 -28.54
N ARG A 116 -5.72 -3.01 -28.04
CA ARG A 116 -5.48 -1.62 -27.67
C ARG A 116 -4.52 -1.50 -26.50
N VAL A 117 -4.68 -2.31 -25.46
CA VAL A 117 -3.76 -2.35 -24.31
C VAL A 117 -2.34 -2.70 -24.76
N LEU A 118 -2.18 -3.66 -25.67
CA LEU A 118 -0.86 -4.05 -26.18
C LEU A 118 -0.21 -2.96 -27.03
N ASN A 119 -0.97 -2.34 -27.94
CA ASN A 119 -0.46 -1.29 -28.81
C ASN A 119 0.00 -0.07 -28.01
N GLU A 120 -0.82 0.35 -27.06
CA GLU A 120 -0.57 1.55 -26.26
C GLU A 120 0.48 1.31 -25.17
N LEU A 121 0.70 0.07 -24.71
CA LEU A 121 1.68 -0.25 -23.67
C LEU A 121 2.90 -1.04 -24.22
N SER A 122 3.13 -0.95 -25.52
CA SER A 122 3.98 -1.83 -26.35
C SER A 122 5.45 -2.01 -25.93
N GLY A 123 5.97 -1.29 -24.93
CA GLY A 123 7.34 -1.49 -24.40
C GLY A 123 7.48 -2.43 -23.21
N GLN A 124 6.40 -3.04 -22.70
CA GLN A 124 6.46 -3.89 -21.48
C GLN A 124 6.27 -5.39 -21.72
N PHE A 125 5.94 -5.79 -22.95
CA PHE A 125 5.49 -7.15 -23.25
C PHE A 125 6.36 -7.87 -24.29
N GLU A 126 7.62 -7.47 -24.42
CA GLU A 126 8.57 -8.24 -25.21
C GLU A 126 8.91 -9.52 -24.45
N PRO A 127 8.73 -10.70 -25.08
CA PRO A 127 9.28 -11.93 -24.55
C PRO A 127 10.79 -11.75 -24.39
N VAL A 128 11.30 -12.04 -23.20
CA VAL A 128 12.75 -12.16 -23.03
C VAL A 128 13.17 -13.38 -23.85
N GLU A 129 13.95 -13.17 -24.91
CA GLU A 129 14.58 -14.26 -25.65
C GLU A 129 15.51 -15.01 -24.69
N THR A 130 15.03 -16.10 -24.12
CA THR A 130 15.88 -17.01 -23.35
C THR A 130 16.60 -17.91 -24.32
N LEU A 131 17.87 -17.62 -24.59
CA LEU A 131 18.77 -18.43 -25.44
C LEU A 131 19.09 -19.83 -24.85
N TYR A 132 18.43 -20.24 -23.77
CA TYR A 132 18.75 -21.44 -22.97
C TYR A 132 17.49 -22.09 -22.38
N ASP A 133 16.56 -22.53 -23.23
CA ASP A 133 15.42 -23.36 -22.80
C ASP A 133 15.47 -24.78 -23.38
N SER A 134 16.17 -24.97 -24.50
CA SER A 134 16.14 -26.26 -25.20
C SER A 134 17.37 -27.13 -24.89
N SER A 135 17.09 -28.33 -24.36
CA SER A 135 17.94 -29.52 -24.18
C SER A 135 18.71 -29.69 -22.86
N SER A 136 18.14 -30.50 -21.96
CA SER A 136 18.95 -31.46 -21.18
C SER A 136 18.43 -32.87 -21.44
N GLU A 137 19.06 -33.55 -22.39
CA GLU A 137 19.12 -35.02 -22.41
C GLU A 137 20.06 -35.50 -21.28
N PRO A 138 19.78 -36.65 -20.65
CA PRO A 138 20.57 -37.15 -19.54
C PRO A 138 21.80 -37.91 -20.05
N GLU A 139 22.98 -37.28 -20.02
CA GLU A 139 24.26 -38.00 -20.12
C GLU A 139 24.96 -38.18 -18.78
N LYS A 140 25.60 -39.34 -18.66
CA LYS A 140 26.11 -39.97 -17.46
C LYS A 140 27.65 -39.87 -17.41
N VAL A 141 28.15 -39.59 -16.20
CA VAL A 141 29.48 -39.87 -15.60
C VAL A 141 30.76 -39.34 -16.27
N SER A 142 31.57 -38.60 -15.50
CA SER A 142 32.80 -39.14 -14.88
C SER A 142 33.43 -38.16 -13.88
N GLU A 143 33.87 -38.73 -12.75
CA GLU A 143 34.55 -38.11 -11.60
C GLU A 143 35.95 -37.57 -11.94
N ALA A 144 36.38 -36.50 -11.23
CA ALA A 144 37.48 -36.51 -10.25
C ALA A 144 38.27 -35.18 -10.18
N ASN A 145 38.32 -34.62 -8.96
CA ASN A 145 39.46 -33.96 -8.27
C ASN A 145 39.91 -32.56 -8.78
N ASP A 146 40.19 -31.51 -7.98
CA ASP A 146 40.31 -31.27 -6.52
C ASP A 146 40.50 -29.71 -6.30
N PRO A 147 40.88 -29.14 -5.13
CA PRO A 147 40.03 -28.19 -4.36
C PRO A 147 40.67 -26.79 -4.10
N LEU A 148 40.04 -25.99 -3.18
CA LEU A 148 40.49 -24.76 -2.48
C LEU A 148 39.98 -23.43 -3.09
N LYS A 149 39.55 -22.36 -2.38
CA LYS A 149 39.59 -21.92 -0.96
C LYS A 149 38.57 -20.77 -0.73
N ILE A 150 37.95 -20.79 0.44
CA ILE A 150 37.52 -19.73 1.40
C ILE A 150 37.64 -18.26 0.94
N ASP A 151 36.57 -17.47 1.12
CA ASP A 151 36.56 -16.19 1.87
C ASP A 151 35.11 -15.63 2.04
N ASP A 152 34.66 -15.51 3.29
CA ASP A 152 33.60 -14.62 3.83
C ASP A 152 34.32 -13.57 4.71
N PRO A 153 33.70 -12.46 5.19
CA PRO A 153 32.69 -11.53 4.67
C PRO A 153 33.24 -10.06 4.78
N PRO A 154 32.46 -8.95 4.77
CA PRO A 154 31.72 -8.53 5.98
C PRO A 154 30.41 -7.75 5.76
N GLU A 155 29.61 -7.73 6.83
CA GLU A 155 28.45 -6.87 7.09
C GLU A 155 28.79 -5.37 7.03
N GLU A 156 27.88 -4.55 6.47
CA GLU A 156 27.71 -3.16 6.90
C GLU A 156 26.23 -2.80 7.04
N ARG A 157 25.90 -2.33 8.25
CA ARG A 157 24.63 -1.74 8.66
C ARG A 157 24.59 -0.30 8.17
N PHE A 158 23.43 0.19 7.71
CA PHE A 158 23.09 1.60 7.91
C PHE A 158 21.59 1.81 8.09
N THR A 159 21.30 2.62 9.11
CA THR A 159 20.01 3.13 9.55
C THR A 159 19.51 4.24 8.63
N THR A 160 18.18 4.45 8.53
CA THR A 160 17.53 5.75 8.78
C THR A 160 16.01 5.69 8.57
N GLU A 161 15.31 6.01 9.66
CA GLU A 161 14.18 6.94 9.78
C GLU A 161 13.17 7.05 8.63
N THR A 162 11.92 6.69 8.93
CA THR A 162 10.77 7.15 8.16
C THR A 162 9.67 7.63 9.09
N SER A 163 9.46 8.94 9.04
CA SER A 163 8.28 9.69 9.45
C SER A 163 7.06 9.35 8.61
N ILE A 164 5.92 9.03 9.24
CA ILE A 164 4.52 9.25 8.79
C ILE A 164 3.64 9.16 10.06
N ILE A 165 3.13 10.27 10.62
CA ILE A 165 1.82 10.91 10.38
C ILE A 165 0.63 9.94 10.56
N GLU A 166 -0.23 10.35 11.49
CA GLU A 166 -1.35 9.66 12.11
C GLU A 166 -2.56 9.46 11.17
N GLU A 167 -3.20 8.28 11.23
CA GLU A 167 -4.57 8.06 10.78
C GLU A 167 -5.30 7.09 11.76
N PRO A 168 -6.63 7.20 11.90
CA PRO A 168 -7.34 7.04 13.17
C PRO A 168 -7.59 5.60 13.62
N VAL A 169 -7.49 5.40 14.95
CA VAL A 169 -7.68 4.14 15.66
C VAL A 169 -9.16 3.73 15.69
N VAL A 170 -9.49 2.64 15.01
CA VAL A 170 -10.79 1.94 15.17
C VAL A 170 -10.64 0.88 16.25
N MET A 171 -11.21 1.15 17.42
CA MET A 171 -11.30 0.21 18.56
C MET A 171 -12.28 -0.92 18.22
N ILE A 172 -11.77 -2.11 17.87
CA ILE A 172 -12.61 -3.31 17.73
C ILE A 172 -12.83 -3.90 19.12
N ARG A 173 -14.06 -3.79 19.65
CA ARG A 173 -14.50 -4.55 20.83
C ARG A 173 -14.94 -5.95 20.39
N GLU A 174 -14.47 -6.99 21.09
CA GLU A 174 -14.86 -8.38 20.87
C GLU A 174 -16.36 -8.58 21.15
N PRO A 175 -17.14 -9.19 20.25
CA PRO A 175 -18.55 -9.50 20.51
C PRO A 175 -18.70 -10.76 21.39
N PRO A 176 -19.74 -10.83 22.25
CA PRO A 176 -19.98 -11.99 23.11
C PRO A 176 -20.40 -13.22 22.29
N ARG A 177 -19.88 -14.39 22.65
CA ARG A 177 -20.27 -15.68 22.09
C ARG A 177 -21.70 -16.00 22.50
N ASN A 178 -22.62 -16.05 21.54
CA ASN A 178 -23.91 -16.71 21.71
C ASN A 178 -23.75 -18.21 21.50
N GLU A 179 -24.18 -18.99 22.49
CA GLU A 179 -24.30 -20.44 22.43
C GLU A 179 -25.53 -20.81 21.56
N THR A 180 -25.33 -21.67 20.57
CA THR A 180 -26.42 -22.33 19.84
C THR A 180 -26.29 -23.85 19.94
N PRO A 181 -27.40 -24.61 19.84
CA PRO A 181 -27.55 -25.91 20.46
C PRO A 181 -26.82 -27.04 19.72
N THR A 182 -26.32 -27.96 20.55
CA THR A 182 -25.64 -29.22 20.24
C THR A 182 -26.38 -30.11 19.24
N ILE A 183 -25.74 -30.43 18.11
CA ILE A 183 -26.02 -31.65 17.33
C ILE A 183 -24.70 -32.24 16.81
N GLY A 184 -24.46 -33.51 17.17
CA GLY A 184 -23.63 -34.45 16.40
C GLY A 184 -22.14 -34.54 16.79
N ALA A 185 -21.80 -35.60 17.52
CA ALA A 185 -20.42 -36.02 17.77
C ALA A 185 -19.70 -36.36 16.45
N GLY A 186 -18.94 -35.40 15.92
CA GLY A 186 -18.04 -35.57 14.78
C GLY A 186 -16.59 -35.63 15.27
N LYS A 187 -15.87 -36.69 14.89
CA LYS A 187 -14.44 -36.95 15.15
C LYS A 187 -13.60 -35.65 15.16
N ARG A 188 -12.89 -35.38 16.26
CA ARG A 188 -11.87 -34.33 16.35
C ARG A 188 -10.85 -34.54 15.23
N ARG A 189 -10.96 -33.78 14.14
CA ARG A 189 -9.93 -33.74 13.09
C ARG A 189 -8.68 -33.14 13.74
N LYS A 190 -7.56 -33.86 13.72
CA LYS A 190 -6.26 -33.30 14.09
C LYS A 190 -6.05 -32.06 13.20
N VAL A 191 -5.78 -30.92 13.83
CA VAL A 191 -5.43 -29.68 13.12
C VAL A 191 -4.20 -30.00 12.26
N SER A 192 -4.30 -29.83 10.95
CA SER A 192 -3.17 -30.06 10.05
C SER A 192 -2.08 -29.04 10.36
N GLU A 193 -0.82 -29.44 10.21
CA GLU A 193 0.36 -28.58 10.41
C GLU A 193 0.28 -27.28 9.58
N ALA A 194 -0.35 -27.35 8.40
CA ALA A 194 -0.64 -26.20 7.55
C ALA A 194 -1.59 -25.16 8.19
N ASN A 195 -2.58 -25.61 8.97
CA ASN A 195 -3.50 -24.69 9.66
C ASN A 195 -2.81 -24.01 10.86
N LEU A 196 -1.92 -24.71 11.56
CA LEU A 196 -1.13 -24.14 12.66
C LEU A 196 -0.14 -23.08 12.15
N ALA A 197 0.55 -23.37 11.04
CA ALA A 197 1.45 -22.41 10.40
C ALA A 197 0.73 -21.13 9.95
N LEU A 198 -0.52 -21.26 9.48
CA LEU A 198 -1.34 -20.10 9.09
C LEU A 198 -1.78 -19.26 10.30
N GLU A 199 -2.13 -19.91 11.42
CA GLU A 199 -2.46 -19.22 12.67
C GLU A 199 -1.25 -18.48 13.25
N ASP A 200 -0.07 -19.09 13.23
CA ASP A 200 1.15 -18.48 13.74
C ASP A 200 1.60 -17.30 12.85
N TYR A 201 1.45 -17.42 11.53
CA TYR A 201 1.64 -16.30 10.61
C TYR A 201 0.67 -15.14 10.89
N ALA A 202 -0.62 -15.44 11.10
CA ALA A 202 -1.61 -14.43 11.41
C ALA A 202 -1.34 -13.73 12.75
N LYS A 203 -0.94 -14.49 13.78
CA LYS A 203 -0.52 -13.94 15.08
C LYS A 203 0.70 -13.03 14.94
N GLY A 204 1.74 -13.47 14.22
CA GLY A 204 2.92 -12.65 13.98
C GLY A 204 2.59 -11.34 13.26
N LYS A 205 1.65 -11.35 12.31
CA LYS A 205 1.18 -10.12 11.66
C LYS A 205 0.46 -9.17 12.62
N ILE A 206 -0.35 -9.70 13.52
CA ILE A 206 -1.04 -8.93 14.55
C ILE A 206 -0.04 -8.32 15.54
N GLU A 207 0.93 -9.11 16.00
CA GLU A 207 1.97 -8.68 16.94
C GLU A 207 2.86 -7.57 16.36
N ILE A 208 3.24 -7.70 15.08
CA ILE A 208 3.98 -6.64 14.37
C ILE A 208 3.15 -5.35 14.29
N ALA A 209 1.85 -5.45 14.01
CA ALA A 209 0.97 -4.29 13.95
C ALA A 209 0.81 -3.62 15.34
N GLN A 210 0.67 -4.42 16.40
CA GLN A 210 0.59 -3.94 17.78
C GLN A 210 1.89 -3.25 18.22
N SER A 211 3.04 -3.88 17.98
CA SER A 211 4.35 -3.30 18.26
C SER A 211 4.56 -1.97 17.54
N LYS A 212 4.13 -1.89 16.27
CA LYS A 212 4.22 -0.65 15.49
C LYS A 212 3.34 0.47 16.08
N TYR A 213 2.14 0.12 16.53
CA TYR A 213 1.23 1.08 17.18
C TYR A 213 1.80 1.59 18.51
N GLU A 214 2.35 0.69 19.33
CA GLU A 214 2.96 1.05 20.60
C GLU A 214 4.18 1.96 20.43
N LEU A 215 5.01 1.70 19.42
CA LEU A 215 6.14 2.56 19.06
C LEU A 215 5.66 3.96 18.67
N LEU A 216 4.63 4.05 17.82
CA LEU A 216 4.05 5.33 17.39
C LEU A 216 3.49 6.13 18.56
N LEU A 217 2.77 5.47 19.47
CA LEU A 217 2.23 6.11 20.68
C LEU A 217 3.35 6.62 21.60
N THR A 218 4.40 5.82 21.76
CA THR A 218 5.57 6.19 22.56
C THR A 218 6.29 7.39 21.95
N GLU A 219 6.44 7.44 20.63
CA GLU A 219 7.04 8.55 19.89
C GLU A 219 6.21 9.82 20.03
N HIS A 220 4.89 9.73 19.84
CA HIS A 220 3.96 10.85 20.02
C HIS A 220 4.07 11.44 21.43
N ASN A 221 4.04 10.59 22.47
CA ASN A 221 4.16 11.03 23.86
C ASN A 221 5.49 11.75 24.14
N LYS A 222 6.60 11.23 23.59
CA LYS A 222 7.91 11.89 23.70
C LYS A 222 7.89 13.25 23.00
N ARG A 223 7.31 13.34 21.79
CA ARG A 223 7.20 14.58 21.03
C ARG A 223 6.38 15.63 21.78
N MET A 224 5.26 15.25 22.37
CA MET A 224 4.42 16.14 23.17
C MET A 224 5.16 16.65 24.41
N LYS A 225 5.95 15.81 25.06
CA LYS A 225 6.78 16.23 26.20
C LYS A 225 7.85 17.23 25.80
N ILE A 226 8.47 17.04 24.63
CA ILE A 226 9.46 17.99 24.09
C ILE A 226 8.79 19.33 23.79
N LEU A 227 7.66 19.32 23.06
CA LEU A 227 6.93 20.55 22.71
C LEU A 227 6.52 21.35 23.95
N HIS A 228 6.08 20.67 25.01
CA HIS A 228 5.74 21.34 26.26
C HIS A 228 6.96 22.00 26.92
N LEU A 229 8.12 21.33 26.94
CA LEU A 229 9.35 21.92 27.46
C LEU A 229 9.84 23.10 26.61
N GLU A 230 9.71 23.00 25.29
CA GLU A 230 10.02 24.10 24.36
C GLU A 230 9.12 25.32 24.60
N GLU A 231 7.82 25.09 24.82
CA GLU A 231 6.87 26.16 25.14
C GLU A 231 7.23 26.86 26.47
N GLU A 232 7.51 26.09 27.52
CA GLU A 232 7.86 26.65 28.83
C GLU A 232 9.20 27.39 28.80
N THR A 233 10.21 26.86 28.10
CA THR A 233 11.49 27.55 27.93
C THR A 233 11.34 28.85 27.12
N ALA A 234 10.47 28.87 26.10
CA ALA A 234 10.17 30.08 25.35
C ALA A 234 9.48 31.15 26.21
N LYS A 235 8.53 30.75 27.08
CA LYS A 235 7.87 31.68 28.03
C LYS A 235 8.87 32.31 28.99
N LEU A 236 9.73 31.51 29.61
CA LEU A 236 10.76 32.01 30.53
C LEU A 236 11.75 32.95 29.82
N LYS A 237 12.12 32.65 28.57
CA LYS A 237 12.98 33.52 27.78
C LYS A 237 12.32 34.87 27.48
N LEU A 238 11.03 34.87 27.13
CA LEU A 238 10.27 36.09 26.90
C LEU A 238 10.13 36.93 28.18
N GLU A 239 9.89 36.30 29.33
CA GLU A 239 9.82 36.99 30.62
C GLU A 239 11.15 37.63 31.00
N ARG A 240 12.25 36.90 30.82
CA ARG A 240 13.61 37.45 31.02
C ARG A 240 13.86 38.67 30.14
N GLU A 241 13.50 38.60 28.86
CA GLU A 241 13.69 39.73 27.92
C GLU A 241 12.85 40.94 28.31
N LYS A 242 11.63 40.75 28.82
CA LYS A 242 10.80 41.84 29.34
C LYS A 242 11.46 42.54 30.54
N ILE A 243 12.01 41.77 31.47
CA ILE A 243 12.74 42.31 32.63
C ILE A 243 13.98 43.09 32.16
N ASP A 244 14.75 42.55 31.22
CA ASP A 244 15.95 43.21 30.67
C ASP A 244 15.60 44.55 29.98
N LEU A 245 14.49 44.59 29.24
CA LEU A 245 13.95 45.82 28.64
C LEU A 245 13.51 46.83 29.70
N GLU A 246 12.87 46.39 30.77
CA GLU A 246 12.43 47.26 31.87
C GLU A 246 13.61 47.87 32.60
N ILE A 247 14.63 47.07 32.94
CA ILE A 247 15.88 47.55 33.53
C ILE A 247 16.55 48.58 32.63
N SER A 248 16.60 48.33 31.32
CA SER A 248 17.19 49.25 30.34
C SER A 248 16.44 50.59 30.28
N LYS A 249 15.09 50.56 30.31
CA LYS A 249 14.25 51.75 30.38
C LYS A 249 14.49 52.55 31.67
N MET A 250 14.59 51.88 32.82
CA MET A 250 14.86 52.54 34.10
C MET A 250 16.23 53.21 34.12
N LYS A 251 17.26 52.55 33.58
CA LYS A 251 18.62 53.12 33.45
C LYS A 251 18.61 54.38 32.59
N LEU A 252 17.98 54.33 31.41
CA LEU A 252 17.87 55.48 30.51
C LEU A 252 17.13 56.66 31.17
N ASN A 253 16.04 56.40 31.90
CA ASN A 253 15.31 57.45 32.60
C ASN A 253 16.13 58.07 33.73
N ARG A 254 16.91 57.27 34.46
CA ARG A 254 17.83 57.77 35.50
C ARG A 254 18.93 58.66 34.93
N GLU A 255 19.51 58.27 33.79
CA GLU A 255 20.53 59.09 33.09
C GLU A 255 19.95 60.42 32.60
N LYS A 256 18.72 60.42 32.06
CA LYS A 256 18.03 61.65 31.65
C LYS A 256 17.76 62.59 32.82
N PHE A 257 17.48 62.06 34.01
CA PHE A 257 17.23 62.89 35.20
C PHE A 257 18.52 63.41 35.86
N ASN A 258 19.62 62.66 35.75
CA ASN A 258 20.93 63.05 36.29
C ASN A 258 21.74 63.97 35.34
N GLY A 259 21.27 64.20 34.11
CA GLY A 259 21.90 65.07 33.11
C GLY A 259 21.26 66.47 32.96
N LEU A 260 20.37 66.84 33.88
CA LEU A 260 19.80 68.19 34.08
C LEU A 260 20.39 68.78 35.37
#